data_AF-A0A183CSP9-F1
#
_entry.id   AF-A0A183CSP9-F1
#
_cell.length_a   1.000
_cell.length_b   1.000
_cell.length_c   1.000
_cell.angle_alpha   90.00
_cell.angle_beta   90.00
_cell.angle_gamma   90.00
#
_symmetry.space_group_name_H-M   'P 1'
#
loop_
_entity.id
_entity.type
_entity.pdbx_description
1 polymer ?
#
loop_
_entity_poly.entity_id
_entity_poly.type
_entity_poly.pdbx_seq_one_letter_code
_entity_poly.pdbx_strand_id
1 'polypeptide(L)'
;MPFEVTVCLSKLLYAFRSNRLDKFGTELRSQLADCSDPPTLLLLAVLLSLKKFFGVAVHASGKFVSPLILFISSKANKVSDPSLSELRELLVDTQRLVVACIRKERSNDEGGGVEEGEEEKEQLTARMESLKAFFAENAQKSDML
;
A
#
# COMPACT_ATOMS: atom_id res chain seq x y z
N MET A 1 8.18 6.10 23.44
CA MET A 1 9.20 6.31 22.39
C MET A 1 8.53 7.05 21.25
N PRO A 2 8.78 8.36 21.02
CA PRO A 2 8.24 9.03 19.85
C PRO A 2 8.98 8.50 18.61
N PHE A 3 8.23 7.94 17.66
CA PHE A 3 8.80 7.37 16.44
C PHE A 3 9.13 8.49 15.45
N GLU A 4 10.42 8.68 15.15
CA GLU A 4 10.88 9.54 14.07
C GLU A 4 10.48 8.90 12.72
N VAL A 5 9.39 9.38 12.14
CA VAL A 5 9.17 9.27 10.70
C VAL A 5 10.11 10.29 10.07
N THR A 6 11.20 9.84 9.44
CA THR A 6 12.01 10.70 8.59
C THR A 6 11.20 11.05 7.34
N VAL A 7 10.29 12.00 7.47
CA VAL A 7 9.64 12.63 6.33
C VAL A 7 10.71 13.47 5.66
N CYS A 8 11.22 13.03 4.51
CA CYS A 8 12.04 13.87 3.64
C CYS A 8 11.17 15.02 3.07
N LEU A 9 10.88 16.02 3.92
CA LEU A 9 10.28 17.29 3.54
C LEU A 9 11.38 18.21 2.99
N SER A 10 12.02 17.83 1.89
CA SER A 10 13.04 18.66 1.23
C SER A 10 12.35 19.80 0.47
N LYS A 11 12.11 20.92 1.16
CA LYS A 11 11.70 22.22 0.57
C LYS A 11 12.64 22.59 -0.57
N LEU A 12 12.24 22.37 -1.84
CA LEU A 12 12.97 22.88 -3.01
C LEU A 12 12.05 22.85 -4.25
N LEU A 13 11.70 24.04 -4.78
CA LEU A 13 10.94 24.34 -6.02
C LEU A 13 9.75 23.43 -6.39
N TYR A 14 8.54 23.96 -6.33
CA TYR A 14 7.25 23.30 -6.61
C TYR A 14 7.24 22.46 -7.91
N ALA A 15 7.80 22.96 -9.02
CA ALA A 15 7.89 22.21 -10.28
C ALA A 15 8.86 21.01 -10.21
N PHE A 16 10.01 21.18 -9.54
CA PHE A 16 10.99 20.10 -9.31
C PHE A 16 10.49 19.06 -8.30
N ARG A 17 9.54 19.44 -7.43
CA ARG A 17 8.83 18.51 -6.53
C ARG A 17 7.80 17.69 -7.28
N SER A 18 6.99 18.31 -8.15
CA SER A 18 5.98 17.58 -8.93
C SER A 18 6.64 16.50 -9.79
N ASN A 19 7.65 16.86 -10.58
CA ASN A 19 8.33 15.90 -11.47
C ASN A 19 8.95 14.71 -10.70
N ARG A 20 9.56 14.97 -9.53
CA ARG A 20 10.11 13.90 -8.70
C ARG A 20 9.03 13.03 -8.05
N LEU A 21 7.92 13.63 -7.63
CA LEU A 21 6.79 12.92 -7.07
C LEU A 21 6.09 12.04 -8.11
N ASP A 22 6.02 12.50 -9.35
CA ASP A 22 5.44 11.75 -10.48
C ASP A 22 6.34 10.61 -10.95
N LYS A 23 7.66 10.83 -11.00
CA LYS A 23 8.63 9.74 -11.22
C LYS A 23 8.54 8.69 -10.12
N PHE A 24 8.48 9.10 -8.86
CA PHE A 24 8.29 8.21 -7.73
C PHE A 24 6.99 7.39 -7.86
N GLY A 25 5.87 8.03 -8.21
CA GLY A 25 4.61 7.33 -8.42
C GLY A 25 4.63 6.36 -9.61
N THR A 26 5.34 6.70 -10.68
CA THR A 26 5.49 5.86 -11.87
C THR A 26 6.33 4.62 -11.58
N GLU A 27 7.47 4.82 -10.91
CA GLU A 27 8.33 3.73 -10.46
C GLU A 27 7.58 2.78 -9.52
N LEU A 28 6.89 3.31 -8.51
CA LEU A 28 6.11 2.47 -7.59
C LEU A 28 4.98 1.70 -8.30
N ARG A 29 4.34 2.27 -9.31
CA ARG A 29 3.32 1.56 -10.11
C ARG A 29 3.92 0.43 -10.93
N SER A 30 5.08 0.65 -11.55
CA SER A 30 5.81 -0.40 -12.27
C SER A 30 6.15 -1.54 -11.31
N GLN A 31 6.71 -1.22 -10.15
CA GLN A 31 7.03 -2.21 -9.12
C GLN A 31 5.78 -2.93 -8.61
N LEU A 32 4.66 -2.23 -8.41
CA LEU A 32 3.40 -2.83 -7.96
C LEU A 32 2.86 -3.84 -8.98
N ALA A 33 2.92 -3.52 -10.27
CA ALA A 33 2.43 -4.38 -11.34
C ALA A 33 3.20 -5.71 -11.39
N ASP A 34 4.53 -5.64 -11.27
CA ASP A 34 5.43 -6.80 -11.35
C ASP A 34 5.58 -7.55 -10.00
N CYS A 35 5.07 -6.99 -8.89
CA CYS A 35 5.22 -7.58 -7.57
C CYS A 35 4.31 -8.80 -7.36
N SER A 36 4.92 -9.92 -6.99
CA SER A 36 4.22 -11.15 -6.56
C SER A 36 4.29 -11.39 -5.06
N ASP A 37 5.16 -10.69 -4.32
CA ASP A 37 5.32 -10.84 -2.87
C ASP A 37 4.24 -10.04 -2.12
N PRO A 38 3.34 -10.70 -1.35
CA PRO A 38 2.22 -10.01 -0.71
C PRO A 38 2.60 -8.90 0.28
N PRO A 39 3.58 -9.09 1.19
CA PRO A 39 4.04 -8.03 2.10
C PRO A 39 4.60 -6.81 1.36
N THR A 40 5.41 -7.03 0.32
CA THR A 40 6.00 -5.97 -0.49
C THR A 40 4.93 -5.25 -1.30
N LEU A 41 4.00 -5.98 -1.92
CA LEU A 41 2.88 -5.39 -2.66
C LEU A 41 2.05 -4.46 -1.75
N LEU A 42 1.72 -4.91 -0.55
CA LEU A 42 1.00 -4.11 0.43
C LEU A 42 1.75 -2.81 0.78
N LEU A 43 3.07 -2.89 0.99
CA LEU A 43 3.89 -1.71 1.24
C LEU A 43 3.86 -0.74 0.05
N LEU A 44 4.03 -1.23 -1.18
CA LEU A 44 3.97 -0.42 -2.40
C LEU A 44 2.61 0.29 -2.54
N ALA A 45 1.51 -0.43 -2.29
CA ALA A 45 0.16 0.13 -2.30
C ALA A 45 -0.04 1.25 -1.26
N VAL A 46 0.48 1.07 -0.05
CA VAL A 46 0.46 2.11 0.99
C VAL A 46 1.25 3.34 0.56
N LEU A 47 2.45 3.16 -0.01
CA LEU A 47 3.27 4.28 -0.48
C LEU A 47 2.60 5.03 -1.65
N LEU A 48 1.98 4.32 -2.58
CA LEU A 48 1.19 4.91 -3.66
C LEU A 48 -0.03 5.67 -3.14
N SER A 49 -0.69 5.17 -2.08
CA SER A 49 -1.78 5.87 -1.41
C SER A 49 -1.31 7.21 -0.84
N LEU A 50 -0.15 7.23 -0.18
CA LEU A 50 0.45 8.45 0.35
C LEU A 50 0.78 9.47 -0.76
N LYS A 51 1.27 9.00 -1.89
CA LYS A 51 1.50 9.84 -3.08
C LYS A 51 0.20 10.40 -3.64
N LYS A 52 -0.80 9.53 -3.87
CA LYS A 52 -2.06 9.86 -4.55
C LYS A 52 -2.89 10.87 -3.76
N PHE A 53 -3.13 10.61 -2.47
CA PHE A 53 -4.11 11.37 -1.68
C PHE A 53 -3.49 12.48 -0.83
N PHE A 54 -2.19 12.41 -0.56
CA PHE A 54 -1.53 13.37 0.33
C PHE A 54 -0.36 14.11 -0.33
N GLY A 55 0.02 13.73 -1.56
CA GLY A 55 1.14 14.36 -2.27
C GLY A 55 2.49 14.16 -1.58
N VAL A 56 2.65 13.07 -0.82
CA VAL A 56 3.86 12.78 -0.05
C VAL A 56 4.58 11.55 -0.62
N ALA A 57 5.89 11.67 -0.81
CA ALA A 57 6.77 10.53 -1.04
C ALA A 57 7.39 10.10 0.28
N VAL A 58 7.28 8.82 0.61
CA VAL A 58 7.82 8.24 1.84
C VAL A 58 8.71 7.07 1.47
N HIS A 59 9.86 6.97 2.14
CA HIS A 59 10.67 5.77 2.13
C HIS A 59 10.41 5.01 3.44
N ALA A 60 9.92 3.78 3.35
CA ALA A 60 9.53 2.99 4.50
C ALA A 60 9.90 1.52 4.32
N SER A 61 10.01 0.81 5.44
CA SER A 61 10.11 -0.65 5.46
C SER A 61 8.79 -1.26 5.96
N GLY A 62 8.65 -2.59 5.83
CA GLY A 62 7.45 -3.32 6.25
C GLY A 62 7.01 -3.07 7.70
N LYS A 63 7.92 -2.65 8.58
CA LYS A 63 7.63 -2.32 10.00
C LYS A 63 6.67 -1.12 10.16
N PHE A 64 6.53 -0.29 9.13
CA PHE A 64 5.70 0.92 9.17
C PHE A 64 4.35 0.75 8.47
N VAL A 65 4.04 -0.41 7.90
CA VAL A 65 2.80 -0.63 7.16
C VAL A 65 1.55 -0.32 8.01
N SER A 66 1.42 -0.90 9.21
CA SER A 66 0.26 -0.63 10.08
C SER A 66 0.15 0.85 10.50
N PRO A 67 1.24 1.48 11.00
CA PRO A 67 1.21 2.92 11.30
C PRO A 67 0.80 3.80 10.11
N LEU A 68 1.24 3.47 8.90
CA LEU A 68 0.89 4.24 7.70
C LEU A 68 -0.57 4.01 7.27
N ILE A 69 -1.10 2.79 7.37
CA ILE A 69 -2.53 2.50 7.14
C ILE A 69 -3.40 3.24 8.16
N LEU A 70 -2.98 3.29 9.43
CA LEU A 70 -3.67 4.06 10.47
C LEU A 70 -3.63 5.56 10.17
N PHE A 71 -2.49 6.08 9.69
CA PHE A 71 -2.38 7.47 9.25
C PHE A 71 -3.38 7.78 8.13
N ILE A 72 -3.40 6.96 7.08
CA ILE A 72 -4.35 7.08 5.95
C ILE A 72 -5.79 7.07 6.48
N SER A 73 -6.12 6.11 7.36
CA SER A 73 -7.44 5.99 7.98
C SER A 73 -7.85 7.25 8.76
N SER A 74 -6.94 7.78 9.58
CA SER A 74 -7.20 8.97 10.40
C SER A 74 -7.41 10.25 9.58
N LYS A 75 -6.92 10.25 8.35
CA LYS A 75 -7.01 11.38 7.42
C LYS A 75 -8.10 11.20 6.37
N ALA A 76 -8.69 10.01 6.24
CA ALA A 76 -9.71 9.72 5.23
C ALA A 76 -10.89 10.70 5.27
N ASN A 77 -11.37 11.04 6.47
CA ASN A 77 -12.47 12.01 6.64
C ASN A 77 -12.11 13.46 6.25
N LYS A 78 -10.84 13.75 5.96
CA LYS A 78 -10.33 15.08 5.59
C LYS A 78 -10.05 15.21 4.10
N VAL A 79 -10.15 14.11 3.34
CA VAL A 79 -9.91 14.07 1.90
C VAL A 79 -11.24 13.79 1.22
N SER A 80 -11.67 14.69 0.34
CA SER A 80 -12.96 14.61 -0.36
C SER A 80 -12.92 13.64 -1.56
N ASP A 81 -12.26 12.48 -1.40
CA ASP A 81 -12.17 11.46 -2.44
C ASP A 81 -12.79 10.14 -1.93
N PRO A 82 -13.94 9.70 -2.50
CA PRO A 82 -14.62 8.50 -2.05
C PRO A 82 -13.78 7.23 -2.24
N SER A 83 -12.87 7.20 -3.23
CA SER A 83 -12.00 6.05 -3.50
C SER A 83 -11.01 5.79 -2.36
N LEU A 84 -10.76 6.78 -1.49
CA LEU A 84 -9.90 6.61 -0.32
C LEU A 84 -10.53 5.71 0.75
N SER A 85 -11.86 5.75 0.91
CA SER A 85 -12.55 4.88 1.88
C SER A 85 -12.49 3.43 1.45
N GLU A 86 -12.77 3.15 0.18
CA GLU A 86 -12.68 1.81 -0.41
C GLU A 86 -11.25 1.27 -0.33
N LEU A 87 -10.27 2.11 -0.69
CA LEU A 87 -8.86 1.73 -0.60
C LEU A 87 -8.43 1.45 0.84
N ARG A 88 -8.91 2.22 1.82
CA ARG A 88 -8.61 1.99 3.23
C ARG A 88 -9.06 0.59 3.65
N GLU A 89 -10.28 0.21 3.32
CA GLU A 89 -10.81 -1.13 3.63
C GLU A 89 -9.97 -2.20 2.97
N LEU A 90 -9.65 -2.03 1.68
CA LEU A 90 -8.81 -2.95 0.93
C LEU A 90 -7.41 -3.12 1.54
N LEU A 91 -6.78 -2.03 2.00
CA LEU A 91 -5.47 -2.06 2.66
C LEU A 91 -5.53 -2.78 4.01
N VAL A 92 -6.57 -2.53 4.81
CA VAL A 92 -6.76 -3.17 6.12
C VAL A 92 -6.99 -4.67 5.95
N ASP A 93 -7.86 -5.06 5.02
CA ASP A 93 -8.16 -6.48 4.77
C ASP A 93 -6.95 -7.23 4.22
N THR A 94 -6.25 -6.64 3.24
CA THR A 94 -5.00 -7.21 2.72
C THR A 94 -3.97 -7.36 3.84
N GLN A 95 -3.82 -6.36 4.71
CA GLN A 95 -2.92 -6.45 5.86
C GLN A 95 -3.27 -7.63 6.78
N ARG A 96 -4.55 -7.84 7.08
CA ARG A 96 -4.99 -8.96 7.93
C ARG A 96 -4.62 -10.30 7.31
N LEU A 97 -4.87 -10.48 6.02
CA LEU A 97 -4.55 -11.70 5.28
C LEU A 97 -3.04 -11.95 5.18
N VAL A 98 -2.24 -10.91 4.90
CA VAL A 98 -0.77 -11.00 4.89
C VAL A 98 -0.25 -11.45 6.25
N VAL A 99 -0.74 -10.86 7.33
CA VAL A 99 -0.32 -11.23 8.69
C VAL A 99 -0.74 -12.66 9.04
N ALA A 100 -1.93 -13.09 8.62
CA ALA A 100 -2.41 -14.47 8.81
C ALA A 100 -1.49 -15.47 8.08
N CYS A 101 -1.19 -15.22 6.80
CA CYS A 101 -0.30 -16.07 5.99
C CYS A 101 1.11 -16.18 6.61
N ILE A 102 1.73 -15.05 6.99
CA ILE A 102 3.06 -15.05 7.62
C ILE A 102 3.06 -15.84 8.94
N ARG A 103 2.01 -15.70 9.75
CA ARG A 103 1.89 -16.44 11.02
C ARG A 103 1.75 -17.94 10.78
N LYS A 104 0.95 -18.32 9.77
CA LYS A 104 0.70 -19.71 9.42
C LYS A 104 1.91 -20.40 8.81
N GLU A 105 2.67 -19.70 7.98
CA GLU A 105 3.96 -20.19 7.47
C GLU A 105 4.96 -20.47 8.61
N ARG A 106 4.94 -19.65 9.66
CA ARG A 106 5.77 -19.88 10.85
C ARG A 106 5.28 -21.02 11.74
N SER A 107 3.98 -21.31 11.75
CA SER A 107 3.43 -22.42 12.55
C SER A 107 3.41 -23.76 11.82
N ASN A 108 3.40 -23.76 10.48
CA ASN A 108 3.45 -24.98 9.67
C ASN A 108 4.79 -25.71 9.75
N ASP A 109 5.84 -25.05 10.26
CA ASP A 109 7.09 -25.70 10.65
C ASP A 109 6.92 -26.68 11.84
N GLU A 110 5.76 -26.67 12.53
CA GLU A 110 5.44 -27.57 13.66
C GLU A 110 4.25 -28.52 13.40
N GLY A 111 3.71 -28.57 12.17
CA GLY A 111 2.73 -29.57 11.73
C GLY A 111 1.26 -29.28 12.12
N GLY A 112 0.45 -28.84 11.15
CA GLY A 112 -1.01 -28.89 11.29
C GLY A 112 -1.81 -28.08 10.26
N GLY A 113 -2.75 -28.74 9.57
CA GLY A 113 -3.95 -28.12 8.96
C GLY A 113 -3.83 -27.62 7.52
N VAL A 114 -4.14 -28.48 6.54
CA VAL A 114 -4.03 -28.19 5.09
C VAL A 114 -5.22 -27.39 4.52
N GLU A 115 -6.41 -27.45 5.12
CA GLU A 115 -7.65 -26.98 4.46
C GLU A 115 -7.95 -25.48 4.64
N GLU A 116 -7.81 -24.90 5.84
CA GLU A 116 -8.06 -23.45 6.06
C GLU A 116 -6.99 -22.53 5.42
N GLY A 117 -5.86 -23.10 4.94
CA GLY A 117 -4.75 -22.31 4.40
C GLY A 117 -4.92 -21.92 2.93
N GLU A 118 -5.73 -22.66 2.20
CA GLU A 118 -5.95 -22.42 0.77
C GLU A 118 -6.93 -21.27 0.54
N GLU A 119 -8.01 -21.20 1.33
CA GLU A 119 -9.00 -20.12 1.22
C GLU A 119 -8.41 -18.74 1.54
N GLU A 120 -7.63 -18.62 2.63
CA GLU A 120 -6.97 -17.35 2.99
C GLU A 120 -5.97 -16.89 1.92
N LYS A 121 -5.27 -17.84 1.28
CA LYS A 121 -4.32 -17.54 0.19
C LYS A 121 -5.02 -17.10 -1.08
N GLU A 122 -6.15 -17.73 -1.42
CA GLU A 122 -6.98 -17.32 -2.56
C GLU A 122 -7.55 -15.91 -2.33
N GLN A 123 -8.11 -15.66 -1.13
CA GLN A 123 -8.56 -14.33 -0.73
C GLN A 123 -7.44 -13.30 -0.80
N LEU A 124 -6.23 -13.63 -0.31
CA LEU A 124 -5.07 -12.73 -0.37
C LEU A 124 -4.71 -12.38 -1.81
N THR A 125 -4.67 -13.39 -2.69
CA THR A 125 -4.37 -13.20 -4.11
C THR A 125 -5.41 -12.29 -4.77
N ALA A 126 -6.70 -12.50 -4.50
CA ALA A 126 -7.77 -11.65 -5.02
C ALA A 126 -7.67 -10.19 -4.53
N ARG A 127 -7.27 -9.98 -3.25
CA ARG A 127 -7.07 -8.62 -2.70
C ARG A 127 -5.84 -7.95 -3.29
N MET A 128 -4.77 -8.69 -3.56
CA MET A 128 -3.58 -8.18 -4.26
C MET A 128 -3.91 -7.70 -5.67
N GLU A 129 -4.68 -8.47 -6.43
CA GLU A 129 -5.12 -8.07 -7.77
C GLU A 129 -6.07 -6.87 -7.73
N SER A 130 -6.93 -6.79 -6.71
CA SER A 130 -7.77 -5.61 -6.48
C SER A 130 -6.93 -4.35 -6.21
N LEU A 131 -5.83 -4.46 -5.44
CA LEU A 131 -4.91 -3.34 -5.21
C LEU A 131 -4.19 -2.92 -6.50
N LYS A 132 -3.72 -3.88 -7.30
CA LYS A 132 -3.11 -3.59 -8.62
C LYS A 132 -4.10 -2.87 -9.53
N ALA A 133 -5.32 -3.39 -9.66
CA ALA A 133 -6.38 -2.79 -10.47
C ALA A 133 -6.70 -1.35 -10.04
N PHE A 134 -6.84 -1.11 -8.74
CA PHE A 134 -7.08 0.22 -8.19
C PHE A 134 -6.02 1.24 -8.65
N PHE A 135 -4.74 0.87 -8.65
CA PHE A 135 -3.67 1.78 -9.06
C PHE A 135 -3.39 1.80 -10.57
N ALA A 136 -3.90 0.82 -11.32
CA ALA A 136 -3.84 0.79 -12.79
C ALA A 136 -4.87 1.74 -13.42
N GLU A 137 -6.14 1.68 -12.99
CA GLU A 137 -7.23 2.52 -13.52
C GLU A 137 -6.99 4.02 -13.28
N ASN A 138 -6.33 4.35 -12.17
CA ASN A 138 -6.06 5.72 -11.77
C ASN A 138 -4.82 6.34 -12.46
N ALA A 139 -4.07 5.57 -13.26
CA ALA A 139 -2.97 6.11 -14.06
C ALA A 139 -3.48 6.92 -15.27
N GLN A 140 -4.60 6.50 -15.88
CA GLN A 140 -5.14 7.16 -17.08
C GLN A 140 -5.80 8.52 -16.81
N LYS A 141 -6.28 8.79 -15.59
CA LYS A 141 -6.92 10.08 -15.25
C LYS A 141 -5.93 11.21 -14.97
N SER A 142 -4.68 10.93 -14.63
CA SER A 142 -3.69 11.99 -14.37
C SER A 142 -3.01 12.55 -15.61
N ASP A 143 -3.12 11.88 -16.76
CA ASP A 143 -2.53 12.33 -18.04
C ASP A 143 -3.49 13.18 -18.89
N MET A 144 -4.69 13.50 -18.38
CA MET A 144 -5.72 14.29 -19.09
C MET A 144 -5.98 15.69 -18.49
N LEU A 145 -5.11 16.18 -17.59
CA LEU A 145 -5.20 17.54 -17.02
C LEU A 145 -3.89 18.31 -17.20
#